data_AF-A0A7W0SR54-F1
#
_entry.id   AF-A0A7W0SR54-F1
#
_cell.length_a   1.000
_cell.length_b   1.000
_cell.length_c   1.000
_cell.angle_alpha   90.00
_cell.angle_beta   90.00
_cell.angle_gamma   90.00
#
_symmetry.space_group_name_H-M   'P 1'
#
loop_
_entity.id
_entity.type
_entity.pdbx_description
1 polymer ?
#
loop_
_entity_poly.entity_id
_entity_poly.type
_entity_poly.pdbx_seq_one_letter_code
_entity_poly.pdbx_strand_id
1 'polypeptide(L)'
;MAKMNLGAVAFDAGEHEVAVRLWIDVLEHHRARGTSEGEGIALLNLGLAAYRLGQTDDARKRFTEAEALFDAIGFREHVAHALQGIAATEAAVDRYREAARLLGRAAALLEETGSGASTFDPSLALEVEAIVREQLGEREFASAFSGS
;
A
#
# COMPACT_ATOMS: atom_id res chain seq x y z
N MET A 1 17.43 3.42 8.45
CA MET A 1 17.22 1.97 8.66
C MET A 1 16.77 1.60 10.07
N ALA A 2 17.52 1.86 11.15
CA ALA A 2 17.12 1.42 12.50
C ALA A 2 15.71 1.91 12.95
N LYS A 3 15.38 3.19 12.73
CA LYS A 3 14.03 3.73 13.02
C LYS A 3 12.91 3.12 12.18
N MET A 4 13.20 2.74 10.93
CA MET A 4 12.22 2.07 10.05
C MET A 4 11.82 0.71 10.63
N ASN A 5 12.81 -0.08 11.03
CA ASN A 5 12.60 -1.41 11.62
C ASN A 5 11.97 -1.32 13.01
N LEU A 6 12.36 -0.31 13.82
CA LEU A 6 11.72 -0.06 15.11
C LEU A 6 10.25 0.35 14.95
N GLY A 7 9.92 1.11 13.90
CA GLY A 7 8.54 1.45 13.57
C GLY A 7 7.72 0.19 13.25
N ALA A 8 8.26 -0.73 12.44
CA ALA A 8 7.60 -2.00 12.15
C ALA A 8 7.40 -2.85 13.41
N VAL A 9 8.43 -2.98 14.26
CA VAL A 9 8.32 -3.72 15.54
C VAL A 9 7.28 -3.09 16.47
N ALA A 10 7.24 -1.76 16.58
CA ALA A 10 6.23 -1.06 17.37
C ALA A 10 4.82 -1.29 16.81
N PHE A 11 4.69 -1.32 15.47
CA PHE A 11 3.43 -1.58 14.80
C PHE A 11 2.92 -3.01 15.09
N ASP A 12 3.78 -4.01 14.96
CA ASP A 12 3.46 -5.40 15.26
C ASP A 12 3.11 -5.61 16.76
N ALA A 13 3.66 -4.77 17.63
CA ALA A 13 3.35 -4.75 19.07
C ALA A 13 2.04 -4.00 19.40
N GLY A 14 1.35 -3.40 18.42
CA GLY A 14 0.15 -2.59 18.61
C GLY A 14 0.43 -1.17 19.11
N GLU A 15 1.69 -0.75 19.19
CA GLU A 15 2.11 0.60 19.57
C GLU A 15 2.04 1.56 18.36
N HIS A 16 0.84 1.70 17.79
CA HIS A 16 0.64 2.41 16.52
C HIS A 16 1.11 3.87 16.55
N GLU A 17 0.92 4.60 17.66
CA GLU A 17 1.38 5.99 17.79
C GLU A 17 2.90 6.10 17.79
N VAL A 18 3.59 5.11 18.39
CA VAL A 18 5.06 5.05 18.39
C VAL A 18 5.57 4.76 16.98
N ALA A 19 4.95 3.80 16.29
CA ALA A 19 5.28 3.46 14.91
C ALA A 19 5.10 4.67 13.97
N VAL A 20 3.95 5.35 14.04
CA VAL A 20 3.66 6.54 13.24
C VAL A 20 4.70 7.63 13.46
N ARG A 21 5.06 7.94 14.72
CA ARG A 21 6.08 8.94 15.03
C ARG A 21 7.44 8.56 14.46
N LEU A 22 7.87 7.30 14.60
CA LEU A 22 9.14 6.82 14.07
C LEU A 22 9.21 6.91 12.55
N TRP A 23 8.10 6.62 11.85
CA TRP A 23 8.04 6.72 10.40
C TRP A 23 7.93 8.16 9.90
N ILE A 24 7.28 9.07 10.63
CA ILE A 24 7.31 10.52 10.33
C ILE A 24 8.76 11.05 10.40
N ASP A 25 9.50 10.71 11.45
CA ASP A 25 10.92 11.09 11.56
C ASP A 25 11.75 10.61 10.36
N VAL A 26 11.49 9.38 9.90
CA VAL A 26 12.17 8.77 8.76
C VAL A 26 11.79 9.49 7.46
N LEU A 27 10.51 9.81 7.29
CA LEU A 27 9.98 10.55 6.15
C LEU A 27 10.64 11.93 6.02
N GLU A 28 10.67 12.70 7.12
CA GLU A 28 11.29 14.03 7.15
C GLU A 28 12.79 13.96 6.86
N HIS A 29 13.48 12.94 7.38
CA HIS A 29 14.90 12.72 7.11
C HIS A 29 15.19 12.45 5.63
N HIS A 30 14.39 11.61 4.97
CA HIS A 30 14.57 11.28 3.56
C HIS A 30 14.18 12.44 2.64
N ARG A 31 13.12 13.19 2.96
CA ARG A 31 12.74 14.43 2.26
C ARG A 31 13.84 15.47 2.31
N ALA A 32 14.43 15.70 3.48
CA ALA A 32 15.54 16.65 3.65
C ALA A 32 16.79 16.26 2.84
N ARG A 33 16.93 14.98 2.48
CA ARG A 33 18.08 14.43 1.73
C ARG A 33 17.78 14.14 0.27
N GLY A 34 16.54 14.32 -0.19
CA GLY A 34 16.12 14.06 -1.56
C GLY A 34 16.21 12.59 -1.98
N THR A 35 16.04 11.65 -1.04
CA THR A 35 16.13 10.21 -1.33
C THR A 35 14.73 9.63 -1.51
N SER A 36 14.25 9.59 -2.76
CA SER A 36 12.88 9.21 -3.10
C SER A 36 12.49 7.78 -2.68
N GLU A 37 13.43 6.83 -2.69
CA GLU A 37 13.18 5.45 -2.26
C GLU A 37 12.79 5.38 -0.77
N GLY A 38 13.62 5.97 0.11
CA GLY A 38 13.35 5.96 1.55
C GLY A 38 12.12 6.76 1.94
N GLU A 39 11.81 7.81 1.17
CA GLU A 39 10.57 8.59 1.30
C GLU A 39 9.34 7.73 0.96
N GLY A 40 9.36 7.04 -0.19
CA GLY A 40 8.28 6.15 -0.62
C GLY A 40 8.02 5.02 0.37
N ILE A 41 9.07 4.38 0.91
CA ILE A 41 8.89 3.28 1.87
C ILE A 41 8.27 3.80 3.18
N ALA A 42 8.69 4.97 3.66
CA ALA A 42 8.08 5.58 4.84
C ALA A 42 6.60 5.90 4.61
N LEU A 43 6.24 6.39 3.42
CA LEU A 43 4.85 6.67 3.04
C LEU A 43 3.99 5.41 2.95
N LEU A 44 4.51 4.29 2.42
CA LEU A 44 3.79 3.00 2.43
C LEU A 44 3.44 2.56 3.85
N ASN A 45 4.42 2.60 4.76
CA ASN A 45 4.22 2.17 6.14
C ASN A 45 3.26 3.09 6.90
N LEU A 46 3.37 4.41 6.71
CA LEU A 46 2.42 5.36 7.28
C LEU A 46 1.01 5.17 6.70
N GLY A 47 0.90 4.83 5.40
CA GLY A 47 -0.36 4.51 4.76
C GLY A 47 -1.03 3.27 5.37
N LEU A 48 -0.26 2.20 5.57
CA LEU A 48 -0.73 0.98 6.22
C LEU A 48 -1.19 1.25 7.65
N ALA A 49 -0.43 2.03 8.40
CA ALA A 49 -0.78 2.41 9.76
C ALA A 49 -2.08 3.19 9.83
N ALA A 50 -2.22 4.22 8.97
CA ALA A 50 -3.44 5.01 8.87
C ALA A 50 -4.65 4.12 8.49
N TYR A 51 -4.48 3.18 7.55
CA TYR A 51 -5.54 2.25 7.17
C TYR A 51 -5.98 1.36 8.33
N ARG A 52 -5.03 0.74 9.05
CA ARG A 52 -5.32 -0.13 10.20
C ARG A 52 -5.91 0.65 11.40
N LEU A 53 -5.68 1.96 11.48
CA LEU A 53 -6.32 2.87 12.44
C LEU A 53 -7.69 3.40 11.97
N GLY A 54 -8.19 3.00 10.80
CA GLY A 54 -9.46 3.47 10.24
C GLY A 54 -9.41 4.89 9.66
N GLN A 55 -8.22 5.44 9.45
CA GLN A 55 -7.99 6.77 8.88
C GLN A 55 -7.88 6.70 7.35
N THR A 56 -8.97 6.25 6.70
CA THR A 56 -8.97 5.89 5.28
C THR A 56 -8.50 7.01 4.34
N ASP A 57 -8.89 8.26 4.59
CA ASP A 57 -8.47 9.40 3.76
C ASP A 57 -6.96 9.68 3.86
N ASP A 58 -6.39 9.58 5.07
CA ASP A 58 -4.95 9.79 5.27
C ASP A 58 -4.13 8.63 4.67
N ALA A 59 -4.63 7.40 4.83
CA ALA A 59 -4.05 6.22 4.19
C ALA A 59 -3.98 6.39 2.67
N ARG A 60 -5.09 6.80 2.05
CA ARG A 60 -5.19 6.98 0.60
C ARG A 60 -4.19 8.03 0.12
N LYS A 61 -4.11 9.18 0.81
CA LYS A 61 -3.16 10.23 0.48
C LYS A 61 -1.72 9.72 0.50
N ARG A 62 -1.35 8.94 1.52
CA ARG A 62 0.01 8.41 1.69
C ARG A 62 0.37 7.38 0.65
N PHE A 63 -0.55 6.45 0.34
CA PHE A 63 -0.31 5.48 -0.72
C PHE A 63 -0.20 6.14 -2.10
N THR A 64 -1.02 7.15 -2.41
CA THR A 64 -0.90 7.91 -3.67
C THR A 64 0.42 8.67 -3.76
N GLU A 65 0.90 9.25 -2.67
CA GLU A 65 2.20 9.92 -2.66
C GLU A 65 3.35 8.93 -2.86
N ALA A 66 3.27 7.75 -2.22
CA ALA A 66 4.24 6.67 -2.42
C ALA A 66 4.23 6.16 -3.88
N GLU A 67 3.05 5.91 -4.46
CA GLU A 67 2.89 5.49 -5.86
C GLU A 67 3.61 6.45 -6.80
N ALA A 68 3.34 7.76 -6.69
CA ALA A 68 3.94 8.77 -7.55
C ALA A 68 5.47 8.82 -7.44
N LEU A 69 6.00 8.68 -6.22
CA LEU A 69 7.45 8.65 -5.99
C LEU A 69 8.10 7.41 -6.57
N PHE A 70 7.52 6.23 -6.35
CA PHE A 70 8.05 4.98 -6.86
C PHE A 70 7.96 4.88 -8.38
N ASP A 71 6.89 5.39 -8.98
CA ASP A 71 6.78 5.43 -10.43
C ASP A 71 7.85 6.36 -11.04
N ALA A 72 8.09 7.52 -10.44
CA ALA A 72 9.11 8.46 -10.89
C ALA A 72 10.54 7.88 -10.88
N ILE A 73 10.83 6.92 -9.99
CA ILE A 73 12.14 6.25 -9.90
C ILE A 73 12.16 4.84 -10.52
N GLY A 74 11.05 4.39 -11.12
CA GLY A 74 10.96 3.10 -11.81
C GLY A 74 10.87 1.87 -10.90
N PHE A 75 10.49 2.03 -9.63
CA PHE A 75 10.40 0.94 -8.65
C PHE A 75 9.03 0.24 -8.76
N ARG A 76 8.86 -0.56 -9.82
CA ARG A 76 7.56 -1.15 -10.21
C ARG A 76 6.91 -2.04 -9.15
N GLU A 77 7.70 -2.84 -8.42
CA GLU A 77 7.20 -3.65 -7.29
C GLU A 77 6.56 -2.75 -6.21
N HIS A 78 7.19 -1.62 -5.90
CA HIS A 78 6.68 -0.71 -4.87
C HIS A 78 5.47 0.11 -5.35
N VAL A 79 5.37 0.38 -6.65
CA VAL A 79 4.14 0.92 -7.25
C VAL A 79 2.98 -0.08 -7.04
N ALA A 80 3.20 -1.37 -7.25
CA ALA A 80 2.18 -2.39 -7.00
C ALA A 80 1.73 -2.42 -5.53
N HIS A 81 2.67 -2.33 -4.57
CA HIS A 81 2.32 -2.26 -3.14
C HIS A 81 1.50 -1.01 -2.80
N ALA A 82 1.84 0.14 -3.38
CA ALA A 82 1.05 1.36 -3.22
C ALA A 82 -0.37 1.21 -3.78
N LEU A 83 -0.51 0.60 -4.96
CA LEU A 83 -1.82 0.32 -5.57
C LEU A 83 -2.67 -0.64 -4.72
N GLN A 84 -2.07 -1.66 -4.10
CA GLN A 84 -2.76 -2.55 -3.15
C GLN A 84 -3.28 -1.77 -1.93
N GLY A 85 -2.47 -0.84 -1.40
CA GLY A 85 -2.90 0.07 -0.33
C GLY A 85 -4.06 0.97 -0.75
N ILE A 86 -4.02 1.54 -1.95
CA ILE A 86 -5.13 2.36 -2.49
C ILE A 86 -6.38 1.48 -2.66
N ALA A 87 -6.24 0.25 -3.19
CA ALA A 87 -7.35 -0.70 -3.32
C ALA A 87 -8.02 -0.98 -1.97
N ALA A 88 -7.23 -1.15 -0.90
CA ALA A 88 -7.76 -1.30 0.46
C ALA A 88 -8.60 -0.09 0.88
N THR A 89 -8.12 1.13 0.59
CA THR A 89 -8.87 2.35 0.92
C THR A 89 -10.16 2.52 0.11
N GLU A 90 -10.18 2.09 -1.16
CA GLU A 90 -11.40 2.11 -1.98
C GLU A 90 -12.41 1.05 -1.50
N ALA A 91 -11.94 -0.15 -1.11
CA ALA A 91 -12.79 -1.19 -0.53
C ALA A 91 -13.42 -0.75 0.80
N ALA A 92 -12.67 -0.03 1.65
CA ALA A 92 -13.16 0.51 2.92
C ALA A 92 -14.25 1.58 2.77
N VAL A 93 -14.45 2.13 1.57
CA VAL A 93 -15.53 3.09 1.25
C VAL A 93 -16.51 2.52 0.21
N ASP A 94 -16.66 1.19 0.19
CA ASP A 94 -17.59 0.44 -0.66
C ASP A 94 -17.37 0.59 -2.17
N ARG A 95 -16.20 1.05 -2.62
CA ARG A 95 -15.84 1.18 -4.04
C ARG A 95 -15.16 -0.09 -4.56
N TYR A 96 -15.84 -1.21 -4.36
CA TYR A 96 -15.32 -2.55 -4.65
C TYR A 96 -14.85 -2.73 -6.10
N ARG A 97 -15.57 -2.16 -7.07
CA ARG A 97 -15.19 -2.24 -8.49
C ARG A 97 -13.87 -1.53 -8.78
N GLU A 98 -13.61 -0.40 -8.13
CA GLU A 98 -12.34 0.31 -8.29
C GLU A 98 -11.21 -0.44 -7.58
N ALA A 99 -11.46 -0.95 -6.38
CA ALA A 99 -10.52 -1.81 -5.67
C ALA A 99 -10.08 -3.02 -6.51
N ALA A 100 -11.02 -3.70 -7.17
CA ALA A 100 -10.71 -4.82 -8.08
C ALA A 100 -9.78 -4.40 -9.24
N ARG A 101 -10.00 -3.22 -9.85
CA ARG A 101 -9.16 -2.71 -10.94
C ARG A 101 -7.75 -2.39 -10.46
N LEU A 102 -7.64 -1.78 -9.27
CA LEU A 102 -6.34 -1.46 -8.67
C LEU A 102 -5.56 -2.73 -8.31
N LEU A 103 -6.24 -3.75 -7.78
CA LEU A 103 -5.63 -5.07 -7.55
C LEU A 103 -5.14 -5.73 -8.85
N GLY A 104 -5.91 -5.63 -9.94
CA GLY A 104 -5.52 -6.10 -11.26
C GLY A 104 -4.24 -5.44 -11.78
N ARG A 105 -4.18 -4.10 -11.69
CA ARG A 105 -2.98 -3.33 -12.06
C ARG A 105 -1.76 -3.70 -11.21
N ALA A 106 -1.95 -3.87 -9.91
CA ALA A 106 -0.88 -4.29 -9.00
C ALA A 106 -0.36 -5.69 -9.37
N ALA A 107 -1.25 -6.64 -9.66
CA ALA A 107 -0.88 -7.98 -10.07
C ALA A 107 -0.09 -7.99 -11.39
N ALA A 108 -0.55 -7.24 -12.41
CA ALA A 108 0.14 -7.11 -13.68
C ALA A 108 1.58 -6.56 -13.51
N LEU A 109 1.76 -5.54 -12.66
CA LEU A 109 3.10 -5.00 -12.36
C LEU A 109 4.01 -6.01 -11.65
N LEU A 110 3.47 -6.79 -10.71
CA LEU A 110 4.24 -7.83 -10.02
C LEU A 110 4.64 -8.96 -10.98
N GLU A 111 3.75 -9.36 -11.89
CA GLU A 111 4.05 -10.33 -12.96
C GLU A 111 5.16 -9.83 -13.89
N GLU A 112 5.11 -8.57 -14.33
CA GLU A 112 6.15 -7.96 -15.18
C GLU A 112 7.54 -7.97 -14.53
N THR A 113 7.60 -7.80 -13.20
CA THR A 113 8.87 -7.79 -12.46
C THR A 113 9.42 -9.19 -12.14
N GLY A 114 8.64 -10.26 -12.42
CA GLY A 114 8.99 -11.62 -12.06
C GLY A 114 9.03 -11.88 -10.53
N SER A 115 8.53 -10.93 -9.74
CA SER A 115 8.52 -10.99 -8.28
C SER A 115 7.28 -11.77 -7.83
N GLY A 116 7.42 -13.09 -7.70
CA GLY A 116 6.35 -13.98 -7.22
C GLY A 116 6.03 -13.85 -5.72
N ALA A 117 6.75 -13.00 -4.99
CA ALA A 117 6.52 -12.74 -3.57
C ALA A 117 6.73 -11.24 -3.27
N SER A 118 5.64 -10.58 -2.91
CA SER A 118 5.65 -9.23 -2.33
C SER A 118 6.57 -9.19 -1.12
N THR A 119 7.54 -8.26 -1.11
CA THR A 119 8.31 -7.94 0.10
C THR A 119 7.53 -7.08 1.10
N PHE A 120 6.39 -6.53 0.67
CA PHE A 120 5.40 -5.85 1.50
C PHE A 120 4.34 -6.83 2.02
N ASP A 121 3.54 -6.40 3.00
CA ASP A 121 2.51 -7.18 3.67
C ASP A 121 1.58 -7.90 2.65
N PRO A 122 1.81 -9.20 2.38
CA PRO A 122 1.03 -9.94 1.40
C PRO A 122 -0.39 -10.22 1.92
N SER A 123 -0.65 -10.01 3.22
CA SER A 123 -1.97 -10.22 3.80
C SER A 123 -2.96 -9.14 3.35
N LEU A 124 -2.53 -7.88 3.18
CA LEU A 124 -3.43 -6.79 2.82
C LEU A 124 -4.11 -7.03 1.47
N ALA A 125 -3.36 -7.42 0.45
CA ALA A 125 -3.92 -7.67 -0.87
C ALA A 125 -4.92 -8.84 -0.87
N LEU A 126 -4.60 -9.92 -0.16
CA LEU A 126 -5.47 -11.09 -0.02
C LEU A 126 -6.75 -10.78 0.77
N GLU A 127 -6.63 -10.02 1.86
CA GLU A 127 -7.78 -9.53 2.64
C GLU A 127 -8.73 -8.70 1.77
N VAL A 128 -8.19 -7.73 1.03
CA VAL A 128 -8.97 -6.86 0.15
C VAL A 128 -9.59 -7.66 -1.00
N GLU A 129 -8.84 -8.58 -1.61
CA GLU A 129 -9.37 -9.44 -2.66
C GLU A 129 -10.56 -10.28 -2.16
N ALA A 130 -10.46 -10.88 -0.98
CA ALA A 130 -11.54 -11.67 -0.40
C ALA A 130 -12.81 -10.82 -0.18
N ILE A 131 -12.67 -9.62 0.40
CA ILE A 131 -13.76 -8.67 0.60
C ILE A 131 -14.40 -8.29 -0.74
N VAL A 132 -13.60 -7.93 -1.73
CA VAL A 132 -14.09 -7.46 -3.03
C VAL A 132 -14.78 -8.59 -3.80
N ARG A 133 -14.25 -9.83 -3.74
CA ARG A 133 -14.89 -11.02 -4.33
C ARG A 133 -16.23 -11.32 -3.68
N GLU A 134 -16.33 -11.22 -2.36
CA GLU A 134 -17.59 -11.42 -1.63
C GLU A 134 -18.65 -10.41 -2.07
N GLN A 135 -18.27 -9.13 -2.21
CA GLN A 135 -19.21 -8.05 -2.50
C GLN A 135 -19.64 -7.97 -3.98
N LEU A 136 -18.72 -8.22 -4.92
CA LEU A 136 -19.01 -8.16 -6.36
C LEU A 136 -19.48 -9.51 -6.93
N GLY A 137 -19.09 -10.61 -6.29
CA GLY A 137 -19.16 -11.94 -6.88
C GLY A 137 -18.08 -12.18 -7.94
N GLU A 138 -17.78 -13.45 -8.18
CA GLU A 138 -16.63 -13.88 -8.98
C GLU A 138 -16.59 -13.34 -10.41
N ARG A 139 -17.76 -13.26 -11.06
CA ARG A 139 -17.84 -12.79 -12.46
C ARG A 139 -17.52 -11.31 -12.58
N GLU A 140 -18.06 -10.49 -11.70
CA GLU A 140 -17.83 -9.04 -11.75
C GLU A 140 -16.42 -8.70 -11.27
N PHE A 141 -15.94 -9.38 -10.22
CA PHE A 141 -14.54 -9.31 -9.79
C PHE A 141 -13.60 -9.59 -10.96
N ALA A 142 -13.73 -10.75 -11.63
CA ALA A 142 -12.84 -11.14 -12.72
C ALA A 142 -12.86 -10.14 -13.89
N SER A 143 -14.03 -9.56 -14.20
CA SER A 143 -14.15 -8.53 -15.23
C SER A 143 -13.49 -7.21 -14.85
N ALA A 144 -13.55 -6.80 -13.58
CA ALA A 144 -12.93 -5.57 -13.10
C ALA A 144 -11.41 -5.75 -12.96
N PHE A 145 -10.97 -6.89 -12.40
CA PHE A 145 -9.58 -7.25 -12.20
C PHE A 145 -8.80 -7.39 -13.52
N SER A 146 -9.40 -7.96 -14.56
CA SER A 146 -8.74 -8.11 -15.88
C SER A 146 -8.86 -6.87 -16.78
N GLY A 147 -9.77 -5.94 -16.46
CA GLY A 147 -10.07 -4.76 -17.28
C GLY A 147 -9.24 -3.52 -16.92
N SER A 148 -8.01 -3.75 -16.46
CA SER A 148 -7.15 -2.79 -15.76
C SER A 148 -5.82 -2.58 -16.45
#